data_AF-A0A2V9F2I5-F1
#
_entry.id   AF-A0A2V9F2I5-F1
#
_cell.length_a   1.000
_cell.length_b   1.000
_cell.length_c   1.000
_cell.angle_alpha   90.00
_cell.angle_beta   90.00
_cell.angle_gamma   90.00
#
_symmetry.space_group_name_H-M   'P 1'
#
loop_
_entity.id
_entity.type
_entity.pdbx_description
1 polymer ?
#
loop_
_entity_poly.entity_id
_entity_poly.type
_entity_poly.pdbx_seq_one_letter_code
_entity_poly.pdbx_strand_id
1 'polypeptide(L)'
;MGKFSRSWDLVKQSFAILRSDKQLMLFPVLSAIACFIVTTIMATGGAFLMMPARASALAAGEQFHPNQSPMFMLGMFALYVVNYFVIVFFNVALVGVANSRLMGGTWTFRDGLELAWARKGTILQWAFVAATVGVILRTLEERMGLLGRLIMRIIGVVWTLACYFVVPVLAFEDLTPIAAVKRSSKLFRDTWGEKVIGGFSLSLVSMMLMLPGIGLVIVAAYLGGVAGLLIGLVIMFVYFLLLSVFMSAVGGIFNAALYRYACFKQVPPAFSHDLIASAWAPKT
;
A
#
# COMPACT_ATOMS: atom_id res chain seq x y z
N MET A 1 22.91 13.72 9.80
CA MET A 1 22.71 12.47 9.03
C MET A 1 21.90 12.75 7.77
N GLY A 2 22.27 12.19 6.62
CA GLY A 2 21.51 12.35 5.36
C GLY A 2 20.14 11.66 5.38
N LYS A 3 19.21 12.08 4.51
CA LYS A 3 17.84 11.51 4.39
C LYS A 3 17.84 10.01 4.08
N PHE A 4 18.76 9.56 3.23
CA PHE A 4 18.90 8.15 2.86
C PHE A 4 19.38 7.28 4.03
N SER A 5 20.44 7.71 4.73
CA SER A 5 20.99 6.99 5.89
C SER A 5 19.94 6.74 6.96
N ARG A 6 19.11 7.74 7.27
CA ARG A 6 17.98 7.58 8.20
C ARG A 6 16.96 6.55 7.71
N SER A 7 16.55 6.65 6.44
CA SER A 7 15.61 5.69 5.83
C SER A 7 16.16 4.26 5.83
N TRP A 8 17.47 4.10 5.63
CA TRP A 8 18.15 2.82 5.70
C TRP A 8 18.19 2.25 7.13
N ASP A 9 18.47 3.08 8.13
CA ASP A 9 18.43 2.68 9.54
C ASP A 9 17.02 2.24 9.97
N LEU A 10 15.98 2.90 9.47
CA LEU A 10 14.59 2.50 9.66
C LEU A 10 14.30 1.10 9.13
N VAL A 11 14.73 0.83 7.89
CA VAL A 11 14.56 -0.49 7.27
C VAL A 11 15.31 -1.55 8.06
N LYS A 12 16.54 -1.26 8.54
CA LYS A 12 17.31 -2.19 9.38
C LYS A 12 16.63 -2.48 10.73
N GLN A 13 16.13 -1.46 11.43
CA GLN A 13 15.43 -1.65 12.71
C GLN A 13 14.12 -2.43 12.51
N SER A 14 13.35 -2.09 11.47
CA SER A 14 12.12 -2.82 11.12
C SER A 14 12.42 -4.26 10.68
N PHE A 15 13.53 -4.49 9.98
CA PHE A 15 14.01 -5.83 9.64
C PHE A 15 14.36 -6.66 10.88
N ALA A 16 14.97 -6.05 11.91
CA ALA A 16 15.26 -6.75 13.15
C ALA A 16 13.97 -7.23 13.85
N ILE A 17 12.91 -6.41 13.84
CA ILE A 17 11.58 -6.78 14.33
C ILE A 17 11.01 -7.94 13.50
N LEU A 18 11.02 -7.83 12.17
CA LEU A 18 10.50 -8.88 11.27
C LEU A 18 11.28 -10.20 11.37
N ARG A 19 12.59 -10.13 11.58
CA ARG A 19 13.43 -11.33 11.78
C ARG A 19 13.09 -12.04 13.09
N SER A 20 12.76 -11.26 14.12
CA SER A 20 12.39 -11.79 15.45
C SER A 20 10.96 -12.30 15.46
N ASP A 21 10.08 -11.72 14.64
CA ASP A 21 8.67 -12.10 14.51
C ASP A 21 8.25 -12.22 13.04
N LYS A 22 8.47 -13.42 12.49
CA LYS A 22 8.10 -13.75 11.10
C LYS A 22 6.58 -13.72 10.86
N GLN A 23 5.77 -13.72 11.92
CA GLN A 23 4.32 -13.69 11.83
C GLN A 23 3.82 -12.40 11.15
N LEU A 24 4.54 -11.29 11.31
CA LEU A 24 4.20 -10.00 10.68
C LEU A 24 4.25 -10.07 9.15
N MET A 25 5.07 -10.95 8.56
CA MET A 25 5.11 -11.13 7.10
C MET A 25 3.91 -11.91 6.56
N LEU A 26 3.18 -12.65 7.40
CA LEU A 26 2.01 -13.42 6.94
C LEU A 26 0.91 -12.50 6.40
N PHE A 27 0.71 -11.33 7.00
CA PHE A 27 -0.32 -10.38 6.56
C PHE A 27 -0.12 -9.89 5.12
N PRO A 28 1.03 -9.32 4.72
CA PRO A 28 1.24 -8.88 3.33
C PRO A 28 1.28 -10.06 2.34
N VAL A 29 1.79 -11.23 2.73
CA VAL A 29 1.77 -12.43 1.87
C VAL A 29 0.34 -12.86 1.58
N LEU A 30 -0.49 -13.01 2.63
CA LEU A 30 -1.88 -13.42 2.48
C LEU A 30 -2.71 -12.35 1.77
N SER A 31 -2.41 -11.07 1.98
CA SER A 31 -2.99 -9.99 1.18
C SER A 31 -2.69 -10.14 -0.30
N ALA A 32 -1.44 -10.41 -0.67
CA ALA A 32 -1.04 -10.57 -2.07
C ALA A 32 -1.73 -11.79 -2.70
N ILE A 33 -1.76 -12.93 -2.00
CA ILE A 33 -2.44 -14.15 -2.44
C ILE A 33 -3.95 -13.90 -2.60
N ALA A 34 -4.59 -13.26 -1.62
CA ALA A 34 -6.02 -12.94 -1.68
C ALA A 34 -6.34 -11.98 -2.84
N CYS A 35 -5.53 -10.95 -3.06
CA CYS A 35 -5.70 -10.03 -4.20
C CYS A 35 -5.54 -10.76 -5.53
N PHE A 36 -4.57 -11.67 -5.64
CA PHE A 36 -4.38 -12.50 -6.83
C PHE A 36 -5.60 -13.38 -7.09
N ILE A 37 -6.07 -14.11 -6.09
CA ILE A 37 -7.27 -14.97 -6.19
C ILE A 37 -8.50 -14.15 -6.59
N VAL A 38 -8.76 -13.03 -5.91
CA VAL A 38 -9.88 -12.11 -6.24
C VAL A 38 -9.78 -11.65 -7.69
N THR A 39 -8.59 -11.22 -8.11
CA THR A 39 -8.36 -10.72 -9.46
C THR A 39 -8.57 -11.82 -10.50
N THR A 40 -8.06 -13.03 -10.28
CA THR A 40 -8.26 -14.17 -11.17
C THR A 40 -9.75 -14.53 -11.26
N ILE A 41 -10.45 -14.67 -10.14
CA ILE A 41 -11.89 -15.02 -10.11
C ILE A 41 -12.73 -13.96 -10.82
N MET A 42 -12.52 -12.67 -10.51
CA MET A 42 -13.30 -11.60 -11.12
C MET A 42 -12.95 -11.37 -12.59
N ALA A 43 -11.68 -11.50 -12.98
CA ALA A 43 -11.27 -11.36 -14.38
C ALA A 43 -11.82 -12.50 -15.24
N THR A 44 -11.75 -13.74 -14.75
CA THR A 44 -12.29 -14.92 -15.45
C THR A 44 -13.82 -14.89 -15.50
N GLY A 45 -14.48 -14.63 -14.37
CA GLY A 45 -15.93 -14.47 -14.30
C GLY A 45 -16.44 -13.31 -15.16
N GLY A 46 -15.76 -12.16 -15.11
CA GLY A 46 -16.07 -11.01 -15.96
C GLY A 46 -15.88 -11.29 -17.45
N ALA A 47 -14.82 -12.01 -17.83
CA ALA A 47 -14.61 -12.45 -19.21
C ALA A 47 -15.70 -13.42 -19.68
N PHE A 48 -16.15 -14.33 -18.81
CA PHE A 48 -17.25 -15.25 -19.08
C PHE A 48 -18.59 -14.53 -19.28
N LEU A 49 -18.93 -13.60 -18.38
CA LEU A 49 -20.15 -12.78 -18.49
C LEU A 49 -20.18 -11.92 -19.77
N MET A 50 -19.00 -11.54 -20.28
CA MET A 50 -18.87 -10.77 -21.52
C MET A 50 -18.86 -11.64 -22.78
N MET A 51 -18.84 -12.97 -22.69
CA MET A 51 -18.82 -13.86 -23.87
C MET A 51 -20.01 -13.63 -24.81
N PRO A 52 -21.27 -13.51 -24.35
CA PRO A 52 -22.40 -13.29 -25.25
C PRO A 52 -22.28 -11.98 -26.03
N ALA A 53 -21.88 -10.89 -25.36
CA ALA A 53 -21.67 -9.58 -25.97
C ALA A 53 -20.50 -9.58 -26.97
N ARG A 54 -19.45 -10.35 -26.70
CA ARG A 54 -18.33 -10.56 -27.63
C ARG A 54 -18.78 -11.36 -28.87
N ALA A 55 -19.55 -12.42 -28.66
CA ALA A 55 -20.06 -13.25 -29.75
C ALA A 55 -21.01 -12.47 -30.67
N SER A 56 -21.88 -11.62 -30.09
CA SER A 56 -22.78 -10.76 -30.87
C SER A 56 -22.03 -9.69 -31.66
N ALA A 57 -21.02 -9.04 -31.08
CA ALA A 57 -20.20 -8.06 -31.79
C ALA A 57 -19.43 -8.69 -32.96
N LEU A 58 -18.86 -9.89 -32.75
CA LEU A 58 -18.18 -10.65 -33.79
C LEU A 58 -19.14 -11.05 -34.92
N ALA A 59 -20.36 -11.50 -34.57
CA ALA A 59 -21.40 -11.83 -35.56
C ALA A 59 -21.87 -10.61 -36.36
N ALA A 60 -21.84 -9.41 -35.78
CA ALA A 60 -22.15 -8.15 -36.43
C ALA A 60 -20.98 -7.58 -37.26
N GLY A 61 -19.79 -8.20 -37.23
CA GLY A 61 -18.59 -7.69 -37.88
C GLY A 61 -17.98 -6.45 -37.20
N GLU A 62 -18.41 -6.13 -35.97
CA GLU A 62 -17.90 -4.99 -35.21
C GLU A 62 -16.72 -5.37 -34.32
N GLN A 63 -15.80 -4.42 -34.10
CA GLN A 63 -14.75 -4.59 -33.10
C GLN A 63 -15.35 -4.45 -31.70
N PHE A 64 -15.28 -5.52 -30.90
CA PHE A 64 -15.69 -5.45 -29.49
C PHE A 64 -14.72 -4.56 -28.70
N HIS A 65 -15.22 -3.44 -28.19
CA HIS A 65 -14.45 -2.51 -27.35
C HIS A 65 -14.89 -2.67 -25.88
N PRO A 66 -14.25 -3.56 -25.09
CA PRO A 66 -14.68 -3.84 -23.71
C PRO A 66 -14.71 -2.58 -22.85
N ASN A 67 -13.76 -1.67 -23.07
CA ASN A 67 -13.58 -0.46 -22.28
C ASN A 67 -14.76 0.53 -22.37
N GLN A 68 -15.64 0.37 -23.36
CA GLN A 68 -16.83 1.22 -23.53
C GLN A 68 -18.08 0.60 -22.91
N SER A 69 -18.04 -0.68 -22.51
CA SER A 69 -19.18 -1.34 -21.88
C SER A 69 -19.37 -0.85 -20.45
N PRO A 70 -20.58 -0.34 -20.07
CA PRO A 70 -20.88 0.01 -18.69
C PRO A 70 -20.66 -1.15 -17.72
N MET A 71 -20.94 -2.38 -18.17
CA MET A 71 -20.73 -3.59 -17.37
C MET A 71 -19.23 -3.86 -17.12
N PHE A 72 -18.36 -3.53 -18.08
CA PHE A 72 -16.91 -3.64 -17.89
C PHE A 72 -16.40 -2.59 -16.91
N MET A 73 -16.87 -1.34 -17.04
CA MET A 73 -16.52 -0.27 -16.10
C MET A 73 -16.96 -0.61 -14.67
N LEU A 74 -18.20 -1.10 -14.51
CA LEU A 74 -18.72 -1.54 -13.21
C LEU A 74 -17.90 -2.72 -12.64
N GLY A 75 -17.56 -3.70 -13.49
CA GLY A 75 -16.71 -4.84 -13.10
C GLY A 75 -15.31 -4.41 -12.65
N MET A 76 -14.68 -3.48 -13.37
CA MET A 76 -13.39 -2.89 -12.98
C MET A 76 -13.49 -2.09 -11.69
N PHE A 77 -14.54 -1.29 -11.51
CA PHE A 77 -14.77 -0.56 -10.26
C PHE A 77 -14.95 -1.52 -9.07
N ALA A 78 -15.76 -2.57 -9.24
CA ALA A 78 -15.94 -3.60 -8.22
C ALA A 78 -14.62 -4.31 -7.90
N LEU A 79 -13.84 -4.68 -8.93
CA LEU A 79 -12.51 -5.29 -8.76
C LEU A 79 -11.58 -4.37 -7.93
N TYR A 80 -11.60 -3.07 -8.21
CA TYR A 80 -10.83 -2.08 -7.46
C TYR A 80 -11.29 -2.04 -5.99
N VAL A 81 -12.59 -1.90 -5.73
CA VAL A 81 -13.14 -1.83 -4.36
C VAL A 81 -12.80 -3.09 -3.56
N VAL A 82 -12.98 -4.28 -4.14
CA VAL A 82 -12.71 -5.54 -3.43
C VAL A 82 -11.21 -5.70 -3.14
N ASN A 83 -10.33 -5.38 -4.09
CA ASN A 83 -8.88 -5.41 -3.82
C ASN A 83 -8.47 -4.38 -2.76
N TYR A 84 -9.01 -3.16 -2.79
CA TYR A 84 -8.77 -2.16 -1.75
C TYR A 84 -9.23 -2.65 -0.38
N PHE A 85 -10.40 -3.27 -0.30
CA PHE A 85 -10.90 -3.87 0.92
C PHE A 85 -9.93 -4.92 1.47
N VAL A 86 -9.49 -5.86 0.63
CA VAL A 86 -8.53 -6.92 1.01
C VAL A 86 -7.22 -6.31 1.52
N ILE A 87 -6.63 -5.38 0.77
CA ILE A 87 -5.37 -4.73 1.13
C ILE A 87 -5.48 -4.01 2.47
N VAL A 88 -6.53 -3.19 2.65
CA VAL A 88 -6.71 -2.42 3.88
C VAL A 88 -7.02 -3.34 5.05
N PHE A 89 -7.78 -4.42 4.85
CA PHE A 89 -8.06 -5.41 5.87
C PHE A 89 -6.79 -6.03 6.45
N PHE A 90 -5.88 -6.52 5.60
CA PHE A 90 -4.60 -7.08 6.06
C PHE A 90 -3.67 -6.01 6.63
N ASN A 91 -3.71 -4.77 6.12
CA ASN A 91 -2.94 -3.66 6.68
C ASN A 91 -3.42 -3.28 8.10
N VAL A 92 -4.74 -3.27 8.34
CA VAL A 92 -5.30 -3.05 9.69
C VAL A 92 -4.84 -4.13 10.65
N ALA A 93 -4.87 -5.40 10.22
CA ALA A 93 -4.40 -6.53 11.02
C ALA A 93 -2.89 -6.42 11.33
N LEU A 94 -2.07 -6.12 10.31
CA LEU A 94 -0.64 -5.91 10.44
C LEU A 94 -0.31 -4.78 11.42
N VAL A 95 -0.97 -3.62 11.27
CA VAL A 95 -0.78 -2.46 12.13
C VAL A 95 -1.20 -2.75 13.57
N GLY A 96 -2.27 -3.52 13.77
CA GLY A 96 -2.72 -4.02 15.08
C GLY A 96 -1.63 -4.81 15.79
N VAL A 97 -1.15 -5.87 15.16
CA VAL A 97 -0.10 -6.73 15.72
C VAL A 97 1.21 -5.94 15.89
N ALA A 98 1.61 -5.14 14.91
CA ALA A 98 2.80 -4.30 15.01
C ALA A 98 2.73 -3.36 16.22
N ASN A 99 1.60 -2.68 16.44
CA ASN A 99 1.42 -1.81 17.60
C ASN A 99 1.52 -2.59 18.93
N SER A 100 0.96 -3.80 19.01
CA SER A 100 1.15 -4.67 20.18
C SER A 100 2.63 -5.03 20.40
N ARG A 101 3.35 -5.43 19.34
CA ARG A 101 4.78 -5.81 19.44
C ARG A 101 5.66 -4.65 19.86
N LEU A 102 5.37 -3.45 19.34
CA LEU A 102 6.03 -2.21 19.75
C LEU A 102 5.83 -1.87 21.23
N MET A 103 4.84 -2.50 21.88
CA MET A 103 4.53 -2.36 23.30
C MET A 103 4.98 -3.53 24.17
N GLY A 104 5.73 -4.48 23.62
CA GLY A 104 6.08 -5.70 24.33
C GLY A 104 4.88 -6.65 24.54
N GLY A 105 3.76 -6.40 23.87
CA GLY A 105 2.60 -7.30 23.86
C GLY A 105 2.82 -8.50 22.96
N THR A 106 1.98 -9.51 23.11
CA THR A 106 2.15 -10.85 22.53
C THR A 106 1.12 -11.21 21.46
N TRP A 107 0.44 -10.22 20.87
CA TRP A 107 -0.61 -10.46 19.88
C TRP A 107 -0.16 -11.39 18.75
N THR A 108 -1.01 -12.37 18.50
CA THR A 108 -0.86 -13.40 17.49
C THR A 108 -1.45 -12.96 16.16
N PHE A 109 -1.28 -13.81 15.14
CA PHE A 109 -1.81 -13.57 13.81
C PHE A 109 -3.34 -13.47 13.85
N ARG A 110 -3.95 -14.32 14.68
CA ARG A 110 -5.38 -14.38 14.90
C ARG A 110 -5.92 -13.09 15.52
N ASP A 111 -5.24 -12.54 16.52
CA ASP A 111 -5.66 -11.28 17.16
C ASP A 111 -5.70 -10.12 16.15
N GLY A 112 -4.72 -10.08 15.24
CA GLY A 112 -4.72 -9.12 14.13
C GLY A 112 -5.91 -9.30 13.18
N LEU A 113 -6.22 -10.54 12.80
CA LEU A 113 -7.39 -10.83 11.95
C LEU A 113 -8.71 -10.51 12.65
N GLU A 114 -8.83 -10.81 13.95
CA GLU A 114 -10.02 -10.49 14.74
C GLU A 114 -10.24 -8.97 14.83
N LEU A 115 -9.16 -8.19 15.02
CA LEU A 115 -9.22 -6.73 14.95
C LEU A 115 -9.73 -6.24 13.59
N ALA A 116 -9.16 -6.74 12.49
CA ALA A 116 -9.58 -6.33 11.16
C ALA A 116 -11.03 -6.76 10.86
N TRP A 117 -11.46 -7.92 11.36
CA TRP A 117 -12.82 -8.42 11.21
C TRP A 117 -13.84 -7.58 11.97
N ALA A 118 -13.51 -7.12 13.18
CA ALA A 118 -14.33 -6.18 13.93
C ALA A 118 -14.53 -4.85 13.18
N ARG A 119 -13.58 -4.46 12.33
CA ARG A 119 -13.60 -3.22 11.53
C ARG A 119 -14.05 -3.41 10.09
N LYS A 120 -14.52 -4.60 9.68
CA LYS A 120 -14.85 -4.91 8.27
C LYS A 120 -15.81 -3.92 7.62
N GLY A 121 -16.82 -3.44 8.36
CA GLY A 121 -17.79 -2.46 7.83
C GLY A 121 -17.12 -1.13 7.49
N THR A 122 -16.33 -0.61 8.42
CA THR A 122 -15.58 0.64 8.25
C THR A 122 -14.51 0.51 7.16
N ILE A 123 -13.82 -0.64 7.07
CA ILE A 123 -12.85 -0.94 6.00
C ILE A 123 -13.52 -0.98 4.63
N LEU A 124 -14.71 -1.58 4.53
CA LEU A 124 -15.47 -1.63 3.27
C LEU A 124 -15.91 -0.23 2.84
N GLN A 125 -16.45 0.57 3.76
CA GLN A 125 -16.81 1.96 3.46
C GLN A 125 -15.58 2.77 3.02
N TRP A 126 -14.43 2.56 3.67
CA TRP A 126 -13.18 3.19 3.26
C TRP A 126 -12.73 2.75 1.86
N ALA A 127 -12.84 1.46 1.53
CA ALA A 127 -12.50 0.96 0.20
C ALA A 127 -13.31 1.64 -0.90
N PHE A 128 -14.61 1.90 -0.67
CA PHE A 128 -15.44 2.69 -1.59
C PHE A 128 -14.94 4.12 -1.74
N VAL A 129 -14.61 4.80 -0.64
CA VAL A 129 -14.07 6.18 -0.69
C VAL A 129 -12.74 6.21 -1.44
N ALA A 130 -11.82 5.32 -1.11
CA ALA A 130 -10.50 5.25 -1.73
C ALA A 130 -10.58 4.93 -3.23
N ALA A 131 -11.42 3.96 -3.62
CA ALA A 131 -11.63 3.63 -5.03
C ALA A 131 -12.25 4.79 -5.81
N THR A 132 -13.27 5.45 -5.23
CA THR A 132 -13.94 6.60 -5.85
C THR A 132 -12.98 7.77 -6.05
N VAL A 133 -12.22 8.14 -5.01
CA VAL A 133 -11.23 9.22 -5.11
C VAL A 133 -10.13 8.85 -6.11
N GLY A 134 -9.66 7.60 -6.11
CA GLY A 134 -8.67 7.12 -7.08
C GLY A 134 -9.15 7.26 -8.54
N VAL A 135 -10.39 6.87 -8.82
CA VAL A 135 -11.00 7.03 -10.16
C VAL A 135 -11.15 8.50 -10.52
N ILE A 136 -11.69 9.33 -9.63
CA ILE A 136 -11.89 10.76 -9.87
C ILE A 136 -10.55 11.46 -10.17
N LEU A 137 -9.53 11.24 -9.35
CA LEU A 137 -8.21 11.85 -9.54
C LEU A 137 -7.62 11.46 -10.90
N ARG A 138 -7.74 10.19 -11.29
CA ARG A 138 -7.25 9.69 -12.58
C ARG A 138 -8.02 10.31 -13.75
N THR A 139 -9.36 10.34 -13.69
CA THR A 139 -10.18 10.93 -14.76
C THR A 139 -9.93 12.42 -14.93
N LEU A 140 -9.69 13.15 -13.84
CA LEU A 140 -9.33 14.57 -13.89
C LEU A 140 -7.92 14.79 -14.46
N GLU A 141 -6.96 13.93 -14.10
CA GLU A 141 -5.60 14.02 -14.62
C GLU A 141 -5.54 13.77 -16.15
N GLU A 142 -6.35 12.84 -16.65
CA GLU A 142 -6.43 12.49 -18.09
C GLU A 142 -7.08 13.60 -18.94
N ARG A 143 -7.96 14.42 -18.35
CA ARG A 143 -8.71 15.47 -19.05
C ARG A 143 -8.03 16.84 -19.07
N MET A 144 -6.91 17.00 -18.35
CA MET A 144 -6.25 18.29 -18.19
C MET A 144 -4.94 18.42 -18.98
N GLY A 145 -4.67 19.64 -19.45
CA GLY A 145 -3.38 20.01 -20.04
C GLY A 145 -2.23 19.99 -19.02
N LEU A 146 -1.01 20.29 -19.47
CA LEU A 146 0.23 20.25 -18.67
C LEU A 146 0.12 20.91 -17.28
N LEU A 147 -0.47 22.10 -17.20
CA LEU A 147 -0.65 22.85 -15.95
C LEU A 147 -1.64 22.17 -15.00
N GLY A 148 -2.76 21.65 -15.50
CA GLY A 148 -3.73 20.93 -14.67
C GLY A 148 -3.17 19.61 -14.14
N ARG A 149 -2.34 18.92 -14.93
CA ARG A 149 -1.63 17.71 -14.46
C ARG A 149 -0.70 18.00 -13.28
N LEU A 150 -0.01 19.14 -13.28
CA LEU A 150 0.83 19.55 -12.17
C LEU A 150 0.01 19.78 -10.88
N ILE A 151 -1.15 20.44 -11.01
CA ILE A 151 -2.07 20.66 -9.89
C ILE A 151 -2.60 19.33 -9.34
N MET A 152 -3.00 18.40 -10.20
CA MET A 152 -3.46 17.07 -9.75
C MET A 152 -2.39 16.28 -9.01
N ARG A 153 -1.12 16.39 -9.43
CA ARG A 153 -0.02 15.76 -8.71
C ARG A 153 0.11 16.33 -7.29
N ILE A 154 -0.04 17.63 -7.10
CA ILE A 154 -0.02 18.26 -5.77
C ILE A 154 -1.22 17.77 -4.93
N ILE A 155 -2.42 17.74 -5.52
CA ILE A 155 -3.61 17.20 -4.85
C ILE A 155 -3.40 15.73 -4.44
N GLY A 156 -2.79 14.92 -5.31
CA GLY A 156 -2.45 13.53 -5.01
C GLY A 156 -1.45 13.39 -3.84
N VAL A 157 -0.46 14.28 -3.76
CA VAL A 157 0.45 14.35 -2.61
C VAL A 157 -0.32 14.70 -1.34
N VAL A 158 -1.14 15.77 -1.37
CA VAL A 158 -1.96 16.17 -0.21
C VAL A 158 -2.88 15.04 0.24
N TRP A 159 -3.53 14.35 -0.70
CA TRP A 159 -4.36 13.19 -0.41
C TRP A 159 -3.56 12.07 0.27
N THR A 160 -2.37 11.76 -0.25
CA THR A 160 -1.49 10.74 0.34
C THR A 160 -1.09 11.09 1.77
N LEU A 161 -0.76 12.36 2.03
CA LEU A 161 -0.43 12.84 3.38
C LEU A 161 -1.65 12.79 4.30
N ALA A 162 -2.81 13.25 3.83
CA ALA A 162 -4.07 13.19 4.55
C ALA A 162 -4.46 11.75 4.93
N CYS A 163 -4.15 10.78 4.08
CA CYS A 163 -4.48 9.37 4.29
C CYS A 163 -3.42 8.58 5.07
N TYR A 164 -2.29 9.18 5.42
CA TYR A 164 -1.13 8.46 5.94
C TYR A 164 -1.44 7.62 7.19
N PHE A 165 -2.24 8.15 8.11
CA PHE A 165 -2.65 7.45 9.34
C PHE A 165 -4.06 6.86 9.26
N VAL A 166 -4.68 6.79 8.09
CA VAL A 166 -6.05 6.26 8.00
C VAL A 166 -6.10 4.81 8.47
N VAL A 167 -5.16 3.95 8.06
CA VAL A 167 -5.15 2.53 8.49
C VAL A 167 -5.13 2.38 10.03
N PRO A 168 -4.19 2.98 10.78
CA PRO A 168 -4.21 2.88 12.23
C PRO A 168 -5.42 3.58 12.87
N VAL A 169 -5.92 4.67 12.28
CA VAL A 169 -7.17 5.29 12.75
C VAL A 169 -8.34 4.33 12.58
N LEU A 170 -8.51 3.67 11.44
CA LEU A 170 -9.56 2.66 11.23
C LEU A 170 -9.42 1.46 12.18
N ALA A 171 -8.18 1.11 12.55
CA ALA A 171 -7.89 0.01 13.45
C ALA A 171 -8.33 0.36 14.89
N PHE A 172 -7.90 1.51 15.41
CA PHE A 172 -7.97 1.84 16.83
C PHE A 172 -9.06 2.86 17.19
N GLU A 173 -9.54 3.65 16.24
CA GLU A 173 -10.58 4.64 16.43
C GLU A 173 -11.84 4.22 15.64
N ASP A 174 -12.98 4.12 16.30
CA ASP A 174 -14.24 3.72 15.65
C ASP A 174 -14.87 4.90 14.91
N LEU A 175 -14.24 5.30 13.80
CA LEU A 175 -14.60 6.47 13.01
C LEU A 175 -15.07 6.08 11.61
N THR A 176 -16.03 6.83 11.08
CA THR A 176 -16.42 6.72 9.67
C THR A 176 -15.25 7.11 8.75
N PRO A 177 -15.20 6.63 7.49
CA PRO A 177 -14.10 6.91 6.56
C PRO A 177 -13.70 8.39 6.44
N ILE A 178 -14.70 9.28 6.34
CA ILE A 178 -14.45 10.72 6.20
C ILE A 178 -13.89 11.30 7.51
N ALA A 179 -14.43 10.86 8.66
CA ALA A 179 -13.89 11.24 9.95
C ALA A 179 -12.46 10.70 10.15
N ALA A 180 -12.17 9.50 9.67
CA ALA A 180 -10.84 8.89 9.72
C ALA A 180 -9.81 9.71 8.90
N VAL A 181 -10.17 10.21 7.71
CA VAL A 181 -9.31 11.12 6.94
C VAL A 181 -9.11 12.43 7.69
N LYS A 182 -10.17 13.04 8.24
CA LYS A 182 -10.05 14.29 9.01
C LYS A 182 -9.14 14.11 10.23
N ARG A 183 -9.28 12.97 10.92
CA ARG A 183 -8.46 12.60 12.07
C ARG A 183 -7.00 12.36 11.66
N SER A 184 -6.77 11.61 10.60
CA SER A 184 -5.43 11.36 10.04
C SER A 184 -4.76 12.67 9.62
N SER A 185 -5.46 13.56 8.91
CA SER A 185 -4.98 14.91 8.54
C SER A 185 -4.67 15.76 9.77
N LYS A 186 -5.47 15.68 10.84
CA LYS A 186 -5.20 16.39 12.09
C LYS A 186 -3.94 15.84 12.77
N LEU A 187 -3.83 14.52 12.95
CA LEU A 187 -2.62 13.89 13.48
C LEU A 187 -1.39 14.24 12.64
N PHE A 188 -1.56 14.27 11.32
CA PHE A 188 -0.52 14.66 10.39
C PHE A 188 -0.08 16.10 10.65
N ARG A 189 -1.01 17.06 10.62
CA ARG A 189 -0.73 18.49 10.81
C ARG A 189 -0.15 18.80 12.19
N ASP A 190 -0.71 18.19 13.23
CA ASP A 190 -0.30 18.41 14.63
C ASP A 190 1.12 17.89 14.89
N THR A 191 1.62 16.98 14.05
CA THR A 191 2.96 16.39 14.22
C THR A 191 3.97 16.81 13.14
N TRP A 192 3.54 17.20 11.94
CA TRP A 192 4.41 17.59 10.82
C TRP A 192 4.39 19.08 10.42
N GLY A 193 3.44 19.91 10.91
CA GLY A 193 3.40 21.35 10.63
C GLY A 193 3.34 21.73 9.14
N GLU A 194 3.60 23.01 8.80
CA GLU A 194 3.63 23.50 7.41
C GLU A 194 4.93 23.15 6.65
N LYS A 195 5.98 22.73 7.36
CA LYS A 195 7.30 22.39 6.77
C LYS A 195 7.44 20.89 6.56
N VAL A 196 6.53 20.31 5.78
CA VAL A 196 6.50 18.89 5.39
C VAL A 196 7.60 18.60 4.36
N ILE A 197 8.87 18.75 4.75
CA ILE A 197 9.99 18.46 3.83
C ILE A 197 10.96 17.50 4.50
N GLY A 198 10.69 16.20 4.30
CA GLY A 198 11.73 15.22 4.09
C GLY A 198 12.43 14.69 5.35
N GLY A 199 11.76 13.78 6.05
CA GLY A 199 12.42 12.88 7.00
C GLY A 199 12.87 11.56 6.35
N PHE A 200 11.99 10.93 5.58
CA PHE A 200 12.16 9.52 5.19
C PHE A 200 11.55 9.22 3.82
N SER A 201 12.29 8.51 2.97
CA SER A 201 11.78 8.02 1.68
C SER A 201 12.00 6.52 1.62
N LEU A 202 11.06 5.74 2.20
CA LEU A 202 11.01 4.29 2.01
C LEU A 202 11.03 3.94 0.52
N SER A 203 10.41 4.77 -0.32
CA SER A 203 10.44 4.66 -1.78
C SER A 203 11.84 4.74 -2.39
N LEU A 204 12.76 5.54 -1.82
CA LEU A 204 14.14 5.61 -2.31
C LEU A 204 14.90 4.34 -1.93
N VAL A 205 14.68 3.83 -0.71
CA VAL A 205 15.29 2.58 -0.26
C VAL A 205 14.77 1.39 -1.09
N SER A 206 13.45 1.34 -1.34
CA SER A 206 12.87 0.31 -2.20
C SER A 206 13.39 0.41 -3.63
N MET A 207 13.53 1.63 -4.19
CA MET A 207 14.10 1.83 -5.51
C MET A 207 15.54 1.32 -5.60
N MET A 208 16.39 1.62 -4.60
CA MET A 208 17.76 1.10 -4.54
C MET A 208 17.78 -0.43 -4.45
N LEU A 209 16.88 -1.02 -3.65
CA LEU A 209 16.77 -2.47 -3.53
C LEU A 209 16.15 -3.13 -4.77
N MET A 210 15.52 -2.40 -5.68
CA MET A 210 15.07 -2.99 -6.95
C MET A 210 16.21 -3.17 -7.96
N LEU A 211 17.29 -2.38 -7.86
CA LEU A 211 18.40 -2.40 -8.83
C LEU A 211 19.07 -3.77 -8.97
N PRO A 212 19.36 -4.53 -7.89
CA PRO A 212 19.89 -5.89 -8.00
C PRO A 212 19.00 -6.82 -8.83
N GLY A 213 17.68 -6.71 -8.70
CA GLY A 213 16.74 -7.52 -9.48
C GLY A 213 16.86 -7.27 -10.98
N ILE A 214 17.01 -6.01 -11.38
CA ILE A 214 17.24 -5.63 -12.79
C ILE A 214 18.60 -6.13 -13.27
N GLY A 215 19.65 -5.98 -12.44
CA GLY A 215 20.99 -6.46 -12.75
C GLY A 215 21.05 -7.97 -13.00
N LEU A 216 20.30 -8.76 -12.22
CA LEU A 216 20.21 -10.22 -12.41
C LEU A 216 19.62 -10.60 -13.78
N VAL A 217 18.63 -9.85 -14.28
CA VAL A 217 18.07 -10.09 -15.62
C VAL A 217 19.13 -9.86 -16.69
N ILE A 218 19.87 -8.75 -16.59
CA ILE A 218 20.92 -8.39 -17.56
C ILE A 218 22.02 -9.46 -17.58
N VAL A 219 22.49 -9.88 -16.40
CA VAL A 219 23.52 -10.92 -16.27
C VAL A 219 23.03 -12.26 -16.80
N ALA A 220 21.81 -12.68 -16.44
CA ALA A 220 21.24 -13.94 -16.92
C ALA A 220 21.04 -13.94 -18.44
N ALA A 221 20.55 -12.83 -19.01
CA ALA A 221 20.40 -12.66 -20.45
C ALA A 221 21.75 -12.69 -21.19
N TYR A 222 22.77 -12.04 -20.63
CA TYR A 222 24.12 -12.03 -21.21
C TYR A 222 24.75 -13.44 -21.23
N LEU A 223 24.57 -14.23 -20.17
CA LEU A 223 25.15 -15.57 -20.04
C LEU A 223 24.36 -16.65 -20.80
N GLY A 224 23.04 -16.52 -20.89
CA GLY A 224 22.14 -17.59 -21.38
C GLY A 224 21.25 -17.22 -22.56
N GLY A 225 21.45 -16.06 -23.18
CA GLY A 225 20.64 -15.58 -24.31
C GLY A 225 19.15 -15.49 -23.94
N VAL A 226 18.27 -15.98 -24.82
CA VAL A 226 16.80 -15.94 -24.62
C VAL A 226 16.37 -16.79 -23.41
N ALA A 227 16.95 -17.98 -23.23
CA ALA A 227 16.64 -18.82 -22.08
C ALA A 227 17.07 -18.17 -20.77
N GLY A 228 18.27 -17.58 -20.76
CA GLY A 228 18.79 -16.80 -19.64
C GLY A 228 17.92 -15.58 -19.31
N LEU A 229 17.42 -14.87 -20.33
CA LEU A 229 16.48 -13.76 -20.16
C LEU A 229 15.19 -14.22 -19.47
N LEU A 230 14.57 -15.32 -19.93
CA LEU A 230 13.34 -15.84 -19.33
C LEU A 230 13.54 -16.26 -17.87
N ILE A 231 14.62 -16.98 -17.56
CA ILE A 231 14.98 -17.36 -16.20
C ILE A 231 15.22 -16.11 -15.34
N GLY A 232 15.97 -15.14 -15.86
CA GLY A 232 16.24 -13.88 -15.20
C GLY A 232 14.95 -13.12 -14.86
N LEU A 233 13.99 -13.06 -15.78
CA LEU A 233 12.68 -12.43 -15.56
C LEU A 233 11.87 -13.13 -14.46
N VAL A 234 11.88 -14.46 -14.41
CA VAL A 234 11.22 -15.22 -13.34
C VAL A 234 11.87 -14.93 -11.98
N ILE A 235 13.20 -14.94 -11.92
CA ILE A 235 13.95 -14.62 -10.69
C ILE A 235 13.65 -13.19 -10.24
N MET A 236 13.68 -12.22 -11.17
CA MET A 236 13.36 -10.82 -10.88
C MET A 236 11.94 -10.68 -10.36
N PHE A 237 10.97 -11.37 -10.96
CA PHE A 237 9.58 -11.34 -10.52
C PHE A 237 9.43 -11.84 -9.09
N VAL A 238 10.02 -13.01 -8.77
CA VAL A 238 10.00 -13.57 -7.40
C VAL A 238 10.71 -12.63 -6.42
N TYR A 239 11.85 -12.07 -6.81
CA TYR A 239 12.60 -11.10 -6.00
C TYR A 239 11.77 -9.86 -5.68
N PHE A 240 11.13 -9.25 -6.68
CA PHE A 240 10.28 -8.07 -6.50
C PHE A 240 9.04 -8.38 -5.67
N LEU A 241 8.46 -9.57 -5.81
CA LEU A 241 7.35 -10.01 -4.99
C LEU A 241 7.76 -10.10 -3.51
N LEU A 242 8.88 -10.75 -3.21
CA LEU A 242 9.41 -10.86 -1.85
C LEU A 242 9.79 -9.48 -1.28
N LEU A 243 10.42 -8.62 -2.10
CA LEU A 243 10.77 -7.26 -1.70
C LEU A 243 9.52 -6.42 -1.41
N SER A 244 8.47 -6.56 -2.21
CA SER A 244 7.19 -5.86 -2.00
C SER A 244 6.53 -6.26 -0.69
N VAL A 245 6.46 -7.56 -0.41
CA VAL A 245 5.96 -8.10 0.88
C VAL A 245 6.76 -7.55 2.05
N PHE A 246 8.09 -7.59 1.95
CA PHE A 246 8.98 -7.06 2.97
C PHE A 246 8.76 -5.56 3.19
N MET A 247 8.72 -4.76 2.13
CA MET A 247 8.52 -3.31 2.20
C MET A 247 7.14 -2.93 2.74
N SER A 248 6.11 -3.70 2.41
CA SER A 248 4.77 -3.54 2.97
C SER A 248 4.76 -3.77 4.49
N ALA A 249 5.43 -4.83 4.96
CA ALA A 249 5.57 -5.11 6.39
C ALA A 249 6.32 -3.98 7.12
N VAL A 250 7.47 -3.55 6.59
CA VAL A 250 8.26 -2.44 7.12
C VAL A 250 7.43 -1.15 7.16
N GLY A 251 6.70 -0.84 6.09
CA GLY A 251 5.82 0.31 6.01
C GLY A 251 4.72 0.29 7.08
N GLY A 252 4.08 -0.87 7.31
CA GLY A 252 3.05 -1.04 8.33
C GLY A 252 3.59 -0.86 9.76
N ILE A 253 4.74 -1.47 10.08
CA ILE A 253 5.38 -1.31 11.40
C ILE A 253 5.76 0.15 11.65
N PHE A 254 6.37 0.80 10.66
CA PHE A 254 6.75 2.20 10.77
C PHE A 254 5.54 3.12 10.91
N ASN A 255 4.47 2.86 10.14
CA ASN A 255 3.22 3.60 10.22
C ASN A 255 2.59 3.48 11.62
N ALA A 256 2.58 2.27 12.21
CA ALA A 256 2.11 2.03 13.56
C ALA A 256 2.95 2.81 14.61
N ALA A 257 4.27 2.80 14.47
CA ALA A 257 5.17 3.54 15.35
C ALA A 257 4.95 5.06 15.29
N LEU A 258 4.82 5.61 14.09
CA LEU A 258 4.55 7.04 13.89
C LEU A 258 3.17 7.45 14.39
N TYR A 259 2.14 6.62 14.15
CA TYR A 259 0.80 6.86 14.66
C TYR A 259 0.79 6.93 16.18
N ARG A 260 1.48 5.99 16.83
CA ARG A 260 1.61 5.97 18.29
C ARG A 260 2.27 7.25 18.82
N TYR A 261 3.38 7.66 18.21
CA TYR A 261 4.03 8.90 18.59
C TYR A 261 3.13 10.12 18.35
N ALA A 262 2.40 10.18 17.24
CA ALA A 262 1.46 11.27 16.96
C ALA A 262 0.38 11.39 18.05
N CYS A 263 -0.15 10.26 18.53
CA CYS A 263 -1.19 10.21 19.56
C CYS A 263 -0.66 10.43 20.98
N PHE A 264 0.46 9.79 21.35
CA PHE A 264 0.89 9.67 22.75
C PHE A 264 2.22 10.38 23.07
N LYS A 265 2.93 10.89 22.05
CA LYS A 265 4.28 11.46 22.17
C LYS A 265 5.30 10.51 22.82
N GLN A 266 5.06 9.21 22.73
CA GLN A 266 5.95 8.15 23.23
C GLN A 266 6.67 7.48 22.06
N VAL A 267 7.98 7.31 22.18
CA VAL A 267 8.79 6.54 21.23
C VAL A 267 8.77 5.06 21.63
N PRO A 268 8.39 4.13 20.72
CA PRO A 268 8.51 2.71 21.01
C PRO A 268 9.96 2.29 21.30
N PRO A 269 10.22 1.40 22.28
CA PRO A 269 11.58 0.98 22.63
C PRO A 269 12.36 0.36 21.45
N ALA A 270 11.64 -0.20 20.47
CA ALA A 270 12.21 -0.84 19.29
C ALA A 270 12.84 0.14 18.29
N PHE A 271 12.57 1.45 18.42
CA PHE A 271 13.15 2.48 17.56
C PHE A 271 13.98 3.46 18.39
N SER A 272 15.11 3.91 17.84
CA SER A 272 15.90 4.93 18.53
C SER A 272 15.15 6.25 18.61
N HIS A 273 15.25 6.93 19.77
CA HIS A 273 14.63 8.22 19.99
C HIS A 273 15.02 9.20 18.89
N ASP A 274 16.29 9.28 18.50
CA ASP A 274 16.76 10.15 17.42
C ASP A 274 16.16 9.83 16.05
N LEU A 275 15.81 8.57 15.78
CA LEU A 275 15.28 8.14 14.49
C LEU A 275 13.78 8.43 14.37
N ILE A 276 13.02 8.25 15.46
CA ILE A 276 11.64 8.73 15.53
C ILE A 276 11.64 10.25 15.65
N ALA A 277 12.38 10.84 16.60
CA ALA A 277 12.59 12.28 16.77
C ALA A 277 12.92 12.99 15.46
N SER A 278 13.85 12.46 14.66
CA SER A 278 14.22 13.05 13.36
C SER A 278 13.24 12.80 12.22
N ALA A 279 12.18 12.00 12.44
CA ALA A 279 10.97 11.99 11.59
C ALA A 279 10.13 13.24 11.79
N TRP A 280 10.35 13.91 12.92
CA TRP A 280 9.72 15.15 13.33
C TRP A 280 10.79 16.24 13.17
N ALA A 281 10.63 17.14 12.20
CA ALA A 281 11.51 18.30 12.19
C ALA A 281 11.30 19.07 13.51
N PRO A 282 12.35 19.43 14.27
CA PRO A 282 12.17 20.32 15.41
C PRO A 282 11.59 21.65 14.91
N LYS A 283 10.64 22.21 15.66
CA LYS A 283 10.27 23.63 15.54
C LYS A 283 11.53 24.44 15.89
N THR A 284 12.27 24.89 14.88
CA THR A 284 13.17 26.04 14.99
C THR A 284 12.47 27.23 14.38
#